data_AF-A0A1V4IXS4-F1
#
_entry.id   AF-A0A1V4IXS4-F1
#
_cell.length_a   1.000
_cell.length_b   1.000
_cell.length_c   1.000
_cell.angle_alpha   90.00
_cell.angle_beta   90.00
_cell.angle_gamma   90.00
#
_symmetry.space_group_name_H-M   'P 1'
#
loop_
_entity.id
_entity.type
_entity.pdbx_description
1 polymer ?
#
loop_
_entity_poly.entity_id
_entity_poly.type
_entity_poly.pdbx_seq_one_letter_code
_entity_poly.pdbx_strand_id
1 'polypeptide(L)'
;MNKTKRAIFDAAIKEFSNNGYSGATMDNIAIQAGVAKGTLYYHFKSKEEIFNYTITQGMEVVSEAVKEAIKDEEDITERLRIVCKVQLGVVYQNREFFNVVMSQLWGKEMRHSMLREVLKKYIKRIEGYLQEAMDKGAVKKGESSIMSYSFFGSVCAAAIYETINSSKKLNEIIDTLMGYMLNGIKA
;
A
#
# COMPACT_ATOMS: atom_id res chain seq x y z
N MET A 1 3.17 11.80 14.01
CA MET A 1 1.76 12.24 13.93
C MET A 1 1.25 12.53 15.35
N ASN A 2 0.57 13.67 15.60
CA ASN A 2 -0.02 13.94 16.91
C ASN A 2 -1.27 13.08 17.16
N LYS A 3 -1.76 13.00 18.40
CA LYS A 3 -2.89 12.13 18.79
C LYS A 3 -4.16 12.43 17.98
N THR A 4 -4.47 13.70 17.76
CA THR A 4 -5.67 14.13 17.03
C THR A 4 -5.61 13.74 15.55
N LYS A 5 -4.51 14.02 14.86
CA LYS A 5 -4.33 13.62 13.45
C LYS A 5 -4.32 12.11 13.29
N ARG A 6 -3.82 11.35 14.28
CA ARG A 6 -3.92 9.88 14.28
C ARG A 6 -5.36 9.40 14.35
N ALA A 7 -6.16 9.95 15.28
CA ALA A 7 -7.58 9.61 15.39
C ALA A 7 -8.34 9.95 14.10
N ILE A 8 -8.07 11.11 13.49
CA ILE A 8 -8.68 11.50 12.21
C ILE A 8 -8.24 10.58 11.07
N PHE A 9 -6.95 10.21 11.02
CA PHE A 9 -6.41 9.26 10.03
C PHE A 9 -7.10 7.90 10.11
N ASP A 10 -7.17 7.32 11.32
CA ASP A 10 -7.77 6.00 11.54
C ASP A 10 -9.28 6.00 11.20
N ALA A 11 -9.99 7.08 11.56
CA ALA A 11 -11.40 7.28 11.22
C ALA A 11 -11.60 7.46 9.71
N ALA A 12 -10.78 8.27 9.06
CA ALA A 12 -10.89 8.54 7.63
C ALA A 12 -10.69 7.27 6.80
N ILE A 13 -9.74 6.40 7.15
CA ILE A 13 -9.56 5.10 6.47
C ILE A 13 -10.85 4.29 6.52
N LYS A 14 -11.45 4.17 7.70
CA LYS A 14 -12.69 3.40 7.89
C LYS A 14 -13.86 4.01 7.14
N GLU A 15 -14.05 5.33 7.25
CA GLU A 15 -15.12 6.05 6.55
C GLU A 15 -14.99 5.91 5.02
N PHE A 16 -13.79 6.13 4.46
CA PHE A 16 -13.56 5.99 3.03
C PHE A 16 -13.69 4.56 2.54
N SER A 17 -13.25 3.57 3.33
CA SER A 17 -13.37 2.16 2.97
C SER A 17 -14.83 1.71 2.97
N ASN A 18 -15.63 2.13 3.96
CA ASN A 18 -17.00 1.66 4.14
C ASN A 18 -18.01 2.40 3.25
N ASN A 19 -17.84 3.72 3.09
CA ASN A 19 -18.81 4.58 2.41
C ASN A 19 -18.33 5.08 1.04
N GLY A 20 -17.08 4.74 0.66
CA GLY A 20 -16.43 5.30 -0.51
C GLY A 20 -16.09 6.79 -0.36
N TYR A 21 -15.29 7.32 -1.27
CA TYR A 21 -14.93 8.75 -1.24
C TYR A 21 -16.15 9.66 -1.34
N SER A 22 -17.12 9.33 -2.22
CA SER A 22 -18.30 10.16 -2.43
C SER A 22 -19.24 10.18 -1.23
N GLY A 23 -19.47 9.02 -0.60
CA GLY A 23 -20.36 8.90 0.56
C GLY A 23 -19.75 9.40 1.87
N ALA A 24 -18.42 9.44 1.98
CA ALA A 24 -17.74 9.98 3.15
C ALA A 24 -18.03 11.47 3.38
N THR A 25 -18.19 11.87 4.65
CA THR A 25 -18.40 13.28 5.05
C THR A 25 -17.44 13.72 6.16
N MET A 26 -17.15 15.01 6.23
CA MET A 26 -16.33 15.58 7.32
C MET A 26 -16.94 15.32 8.70
N ASP A 27 -18.27 15.31 8.78
CA ASP A 27 -19.01 15.11 10.03
C ASP A 27 -18.90 13.66 10.51
N ASN A 28 -19.06 12.69 9.62
CA ASN A 28 -18.87 11.27 9.95
C ASN A 28 -17.43 11.00 10.42
N ILE A 29 -16.44 11.59 9.74
CA ILE A 29 -15.02 11.44 10.14
C ILE A 29 -14.79 12.04 11.53
N ALA A 30 -15.36 13.22 11.82
CA ALA A 30 -15.22 13.84 13.15
C ALA A 30 -15.83 12.97 14.25
N ILE A 31 -17.05 12.47 14.02
CA ILE A 31 -17.77 11.58 14.95
C ILE A 31 -16.97 10.31 15.19
N GLN A 32 -16.51 9.64 14.13
CA GLN A 32 -15.77 8.39 14.22
C GLN A 32 -14.38 8.57 14.86
N ALA A 33 -13.73 9.72 14.65
CA ALA A 33 -12.48 10.07 15.30
C ALA A 33 -12.64 10.47 16.78
N GLY A 34 -13.87 10.68 17.25
CA GLY A 34 -14.14 11.17 18.61
C GLY A 34 -13.61 12.59 18.84
N VAL A 35 -13.63 13.45 17.81
CA VAL A 35 -13.16 14.84 17.88
C VAL A 35 -14.30 15.81 17.58
N ALA A 36 -14.24 17.02 18.16
CA ALA A 36 -15.21 18.06 17.82
C ALA A 36 -15.04 18.50 16.36
N LYS A 37 -16.15 18.86 15.69
CA LYS A 37 -16.15 19.36 14.30
C LYS A 37 -15.16 20.51 14.10
N GLY A 38 -15.15 21.49 15.00
CA GLY A 38 -14.19 22.60 14.96
C GLY A 38 -12.73 22.15 15.02
N THR A 39 -12.41 21.10 15.78
CA THR A 39 -11.06 20.52 15.86
C THR A 39 -10.64 19.87 14.55
N LEU A 40 -11.57 19.16 13.88
CA LEU A 40 -11.29 18.57 12.58
C LEU A 40 -11.04 19.66 11.52
N TYR A 41 -11.91 20.69 11.46
CA TYR A 41 -11.76 21.81 10.52
C TYR A 41 -10.52 22.68 10.79
N TYR A 42 -10.05 22.73 12.04
CA TYR A 42 -8.78 23.36 12.37
C TYR A 42 -7.58 22.62 11.74
N HIS A 43 -7.65 21.29 11.64
CA HIS A 43 -6.57 20.48 11.05
C HIS A 43 -6.70 20.28 9.55
N PHE A 44 -7.90 20.22 9.01
CA PHE A 44 -8.18 19.91 7.61
C PHE A 44 -9.35 20.73 7.10
N LYS A 45 -9.14 21.48 6.03
CA LYS A 45 -10.15 22.38 5.44
C LYS A 45 -11.17 21.63 4.60
N SER A 46 -10.86 20.44 4.11
CA SER A 46 -11.73 19.67 3.23
C SER A 46 -11.55 18.16 3.36
N LYS A 47 -12.55 17.41 2.88
CA LYS A 47 -12.50 15.95 2.74
C LYS A 47 -11.35 15.50 1.84
N GLU A 48 -11.05 16.27 0.80
CA GLU A 48 -9.93 15.99 -0.11
C GLU A 48 -8.58 16.14 0.61
N GLU A 49 -8.45 17.14 1.49
CA GLU A 49 -7.23 17.31 2.30
C GLU A 49 -7.03 16.12 3.25
N ILE A 50 -8.10 15.65 3.91
CA ILE A 50 -8.05 14.43 4.74
C ILE A 50 -7.69 13.21 3.90
N PHE A 51 -8.28 13.06 2.71
CA PHE A 51 -7.98 11.95 1.81
C PHE A 51 -6.51 11.93 1.41
N ASN A 52 -6.00 13.06 0.91
CA ASN A 52 -4.59 13.18 0.50
C ASN A 52 -3.63 12.93 1.67
N TYR A 53 -3.97 13.45 2.86
CA TYR A 53 -3.23 13.17 4.08
C TYR A 53 -3.23 11.68 4.41
N THR A 54 -4.39 11.03 4.33
CA THR A 54 -4.58 9.61 4.64
C THR A 54 -3.77 8.73 3.69
N ILE A 55 -3.84 8.97 2.38
CA ILE A 55 -3.04 8.24 1.40
C ILE A 55 -1.54 8.42 1.65
N THR A 56 -1.10 9.65 1.87
CA THR A 56 0.32 9.95 2.07
C THR A 56 0.86 9.29 3.34
N GLN A 57 0.15 9.42 4.46
CA GLN A 57 0.58 8.82 5.72
C GLN A 57 0.50 7.30 5.70
N GLY A 58 -0.56 6.73 5.13
CA GLY A 58 -0.71 5.27 5.03
C GLY A 58 0.42 4.66 4.20
N MET A 59 0.74 5.24 3.04
CA MET A 59 1.86 4.77 2.23
C MET A 59 3.23 4.99 2.88
N GLU A 60 3.41 6.05 3.68
CA GLU A 60 4.64 6.22 4.45
C GLU A 60 4.78 5.15 5.54
N VAL A 61 3.68 4.78 6.23
CA VAL A 61 3.67 3.66 7.18
C VAL A 61 4.09 2.36 6.51
N VAL A 62 3.53 2.05 5.33
CA VAL A 62 3.92 0.85 4.56
C VAL A 62 5.41 0.92 4.21
N SER A 63 5.88 2.06 3.73
CA SER A 63 7.26 2.15 3.32
C SER A 63 8.24 2.10 4.48
N GLU A 64 7.90 2.65 5.64
CA GLU A 64 8.76 2.60 6.81
C GLU A 64 8.81 1.18 7.38
N ALA A 65 7.67 0.47 7.39
CA ALA A 65 7.62 -0.94 7.74
C ALA A 65 8.51 -1.79 6.81
N VAL A 66 8.53 -1.50 5.51
CA VAL A 66 9.44 -2.18 4.57
C VAL A 66 10.90 -1.87 4.91
N LYS A 67 11.27 -0.59 5.05
CA LYS A 67 12.65 -0.19 5.35
C LYS A 67 13.16 -0.86 6.63
N GLU A 68 12.36 -0.81 7.69
CA GLU A 68 12.69 -1.40 8.97
C GLU A 68 12.85 -2.92 8.88
N ALA A 69 11.96 -3.59 8.14
CA ALA A 69 12.00 -5.05 7.99
C ALA A 69 13.21 -5.56 7.19
N ILE A 70 13.77 -4.75 6.30
CA ILE A 70 14.92 -5.14 5.46
C ILE A 70 16.25 -4.57 5.95
N LYS A 71 16.27 -3.79 7.03
CA LYS A 71 17.43 -2.94 7.40
C LYS A 71 18.71 -3.73 7.67
N ASP A 72 18.57 -4.94 8.22
CA ASP A 72 19.67 -5.83 8.61
C ASP A 72 19.79 -7.06 7.69
N GLU A 73 19.04 -7.11 6.59
CA GLU A 73 19.07 -8.22 5.64
C GLU A 73 20.04 -7.90 4.49
N GLU A 74 21.03 -8.76 4.28
CA GLU A 74 22.07 -8.58 3.26
C GLU A 74 21.71 -9.26 1.94
N ASP A 75 20.93 -10.35 1.97
CA ASP A 75 20.49 -11.06 0.78
C ASP A 75 19.37 -10.28 0.08
N ILE A 76 19.68 -9.77 -1.12
CA ILE A 76 18.74 -8.98 -1.90
C ILE A 76 17.47 -9.75 -2.31
N THR A 77 17.57 -11.06 -2.48
CA THR A 77 16.44 -11.93 -2.78
C THR A 77 15.52 -12.05 -1.57
N GLU A 78 16.12 -12.19 -0.38
CA GLU A 78 15.37 -12.21 0.88
C GLU A 78 14.75 -10.84 1.17
N ARG A 79 15.45 -9.72 0.87
CA ARG A 79 14.86 -8.38 0.95
C ARG A 79 13.59 -8.26 0.09
N LEU A 80 13.61 -8.77 -1.15
CA LEU A 80 12.43 -8.79 -2.03
C LEU A 80 11.30 -9.65 -1.45
N ARG A 81 11.63 -10.81 -0.88
CA ARG A 81 10.65 -11.66 -0.17
C ARG A 81 10.03 -10.94 1.02
N ILE A 82 10.83 -10.25 1.84
CA ILE A 82 10.37 -9.45 2.97
C ILE A 82 9.48 -8.30 2.49
N VAL A 83 9.83 -7.61 1.39
CA VAL A 83 8.99 -6.57 0.79
C VAL A 83 7.61 -7.15 0.42
N CYS A 84 7.57 -8.29 -0.26
CA CYS A 84 6.32 -8.98 -0.61
C CYS A 84 5.49 -9.32 0.65
N LYS A 85 6.16 -9.86 1.68
CA LYS A 85 5.54 -10.21 2.96
C LYS A 85 4.94 -9.00 3.68
N VAL A 86 5.65 -7.88 3.75
CA VAL A 86 5.15 -6.65 4.38
C VAL A 86 3.96 -6.10 3.59
N GLN A 87 4.03 -6.05 2.26
CA GLN A 87 2.92 -5.56 1.44
C GLN A 87 1.67 -6.42 1.58
N LEU A 88 1.81 -7.75 1.54
CA LEU A 88 0.69 -8.63 1.82
C LEU A 88 0.22 -8.44 3.27
N GLY A 89 1.11 -8.29 4.25
CA GLY A 89 0.74 -7.94 5.62
C GLY A 89 -0.21 -6.74 5.71
N VAL A 90 -0.02 -5.71 4.88
CA VAL A 90 -0.95 -4.56 4.77
C VAL A 90 -2.30 -4.98 4.22
N VAL A 91 -2.35 -5.84 3.21
CA VAL A 91 -3.61 -6.38 2.67
C VAL A 91 -4.42 -7.10 3.74
N TYR A 92 -3.76 -7.91 4.58
CA TYR A 92 -4.43 -8.71 5.61
C TYR A 92 -4.77 -7.92 6.89
N GLN A 93 -3.86 -7.05 7.35
CA GLN A 93 -3.99 -6.35 8.63
C GLN A 93 -4.64 -4.98 8.49
N ASN A 94 -4.55 -4.35 7.31
CA ASN A 94 -5.06 -3.01 7.02
C ASN A 94 -5.91 -3.02 5.75
N ARG A 95 -6.83 -3.99 5.66
CA ARG A 95 -7.67 -4.22 4.48
C ARG A 95 -8.44 -2.97 4.07
N GLU A 96 -8.91 -2.17 5.03
CA GLU A 96 -9.60 -0.92 4.74
C GLU A 96 -8.72 0.06 3.95
N PHE A 97 -7.45 0.22 4.33
CA PHE A 97 -6.52 1.10 3.61
C PHE A 97 -6.28 0.61 2.19
N PHE A 98 -6.04 -0.69 2.01
CA PHE A 98 -5.88 -1.30 0.69
C PHE A 98 -7.11 -1.06 -0.20
N ASN A 99 -8.32 -1.24 0.33
CA ASN A 99 -9.57 -1.01 -0.39
C ASN A 99 -9.71 0.45 -0.84
N VAL A 100 -9.35 1.41 0.01
CA VAL A 100 -9.37 2.84 -0.33
C VAL A 100 -8.41 3.12 -1.49
N VAL A 101 -7.17 2.60 -1.44
CA VAL A 101 -6.19 2.76 -2.52
C VAL A 101 -6.71 2.17 -3.82
N MET A 102 -7.19 0.92 -3.80
CA MET A 102 -7.64 0.23 -5.01
C MET A 102 -8.89 0.88 -5.63
N SER A 103 -9.86 1.30 -4.82
CA SER A 103 -11.09 1.93 -5.30
C SER A 103 -10.85 3.30 -5.95
N GLN A 104 -9.78 4.00 -5.56
CA GLN A 104 -9.48 5.36 -6.04
C GLN A 104 -8.37 5.41 -7.11
N LEU A 105 -7.86 4.27 -7.58
CA LEU A 105 -6.71 4.23 -8.49
C LEU A 105 -7.03 4.75 -9.91
N TRP A 106 -8.24 4.49 -10.40
CA TRP A 106 -8.58 4.59 -11.83
C TRP A 106 -9.29 5.88 -12.25
N GLY A 107 -9.65 6.76 -11.31
CA GLY A 107 -10.39 7.98 -11.66
C GLY A 107 -9.52 9.10 -12.23
N LYS A 108 -10.17 10.20 -12.66
CA LYS A 108 -9.54 11.32 -13.41
C LYS A 108 -9.41 12.64 -12.64
N GLU A 109 -10.06 12.79 -11.50
CA GLU A 109 -9.93 13.94 -10.60
C GLU A 109 -8.54 14.03 -9.95
N MET A 110 -8.22 15.22 -9.41
CA MET A 110 -6.91 15.55 -8.84
C MET A 110 -6.46 14.55 -7.76
N ARG A 111 -7.34 14.17 -6.83
CA ARG A 111 -7.06 13.14 -5.81
C ARG A 111 -6.52 11.82 -6.37
N HIS A 112 -6.98 11.41 -7.55
CA HIS A 112 -6.55 10.16 -8.17
C HIS A 112 -5.14 10.29 -8.74
N SER A 113 -4.82 11.43 -9.35
CA SER A 113 -3.45 11.73 -9.78
C SER A 113 -2.50 11.82 -8.59
N MET A 114 -2.91 12.47 -7.49
CA MET A 114 -2.13 12.53 -6.25
C MET A 114 -1.87 11.13 -5.67
N LEU A 115 -2.89 10.27 -5.61
CA LEU A 115 -2.74 8.86 -5.21
C LEU A 115 -1.73 8.13 -6.09
N ARG A 116 -1.85 8.24 -7.42
CA ARG A 116 -0.91 7.60 -8.37
C ARG A 116 0.52 8.10 -8.18
N GLU A 117 0.74 9.38 -7.90
CA GLU A 117 2.07 9.91 -7.60
C GLU A 117 2.66 9.35 -6.30
N VAL A 118 1.84 9.16 -5.26
CA VAL A 118 2.29 8.50 -4.03
C VAL A 118 2.66 7.03 -4.29
N LEU A 119 1.83 6.30 -5.04
CA LEU A 119 2.11 4.91 -5.42
C LEU A 119 3.36 4.80 -6.31
N LYS A 120 3.54 5.73 -7.26
CA LYS A 120 4.71 5.78 -8.14
C LYS A 120 6.00 5.94 -7.33
N LYS A 121 6.00 6.81 -6.31
CA LYS A 121 7.15 6.96 -5.40
C LYS A 121 7.45 5.66 -4.64
N TYR A 122 6.41 4.96 -4.20
CA TYR A 122 6.56 3.67 -3.52
C TYR A 122 7.11 2.58 -4.47
N ILE A 123 6.55 2.44 -5.66
CA ILE A 123 7.00 1.47 -6.68
C ILE A 123 8.44 1.77 -7.12
N LYS A 124 8.83 3.05 -7.19
CA LYS A 124 10.22 3.44 -7.49
C LYS A 124 11.23 2.93 -6.44
N ARG A 125 10.81 2.74 -5.18
CA ARG A 125 11.66 2.10 -4.15
C ARG A 125 11.84 0.61 -4.43
N ILE A 126 10.77 -0.08 -4.85
CA ILE A 126 10.82 -1.50 -5.27
C ILE A 126 11.73 -1.65 -6.50
N GLU A 127 11.62 -0.74 -7.47
CA GLU A 127 12.48 -0.69 -8.65
C GLU A 127 13.96 -0.63 -8.26
N GLY A 128 14.31 0.15 -7.22
CA GLY A 128 15.67 0.20 -6.68
C GLY A 128 16.18 -1.15 -6.17
N TYR A 129 15.34 -1.91 -5.44
CA TYR A 129 15.71 -3.24 -4.95
C TYR A 129 15.86 -4.25 -6.10
N LEU A 130 14.98 -4.20 -7.09
CA LEU A 130 15.07 -5.05 -8.28
C LEU A 130 16.31 -4.71 -9.11
N GLN A 131 16.64 -3.43 -9.25
CA GLN A 131 17.86 -3.01 -9.95
C GLN A 131 19.10 -3.55 -9.25
N GLU A 132 19.19 -3.40 -7.93
CA GLU A 132 20.28 -3.95 -7.13
C GLU A 132 20.38 -5.48 -7.29
N ALA A 133 19.24 -6.19 -7.29
CA ALA A 133 19.19 -7.63 -7.49
C ALA A 133 19.69 -8.05 -8.88
N MET A 134 19.37 -7.27 -9.92
CA MET A 134 19.85 -7.50 -11.28
C MET A 134 21.36 -7.23 -11.41
N ASP A 135 21.86 -6.17 -10.76
CA ASP A 135 23.28 -5.81 -10.78
C ASP A 135 24.13 -6.87 -10.07
N LYS A 136 23.60 -7.47 -9.00
CA LYS A 136 24.20 -8.62 -8.27
C LYS A 136 23.99 -9.97 -8.96
N GLY A 137 23.24 -10.03 -10.08
CA GLY A 137 22.97 -11.26 -10.82
C GLY A 137 21.96 -12.22 -10.15
N ALA A 138 21.29 -11.79 -9.09
CA ALA A 138 20.25 -12.57 -8.40
C ALA A 138 18.90 -12.57 -9.16
N VAL A 139 18.65 -11.53 -9.97
CA VAL A 139 17.46 -11.40 -10.83
C VAL A 139 17.89 -11.23 -12.28
N LYS A 140 17.12 -11.81 -13.21
CA LYS A 140 17.36 -11.66 -14.65
C LYS A 140 17.32 -10.18 -15.07
N LYS A 141 18.28 -9.75 -15.90
CA LYS A 141 18.27 -8.40 -16.50
C LYS A 141 17.00 -8.16 -17.34
N GLY A 142 16.45 -6.96 -17.23
CA GLY A 142 15.28 -6.52 -17.99
C GLY A 142 14.89 -5.09 -17.65
N GLU A 143 13.68 -4.70 -18.06
CA GLU A 143 13.10 -3.38 -17.77
C GLU A 143 12.66 -3.31 -16.29
N SER A 144 13.54 -2.75 -15.44
CA SER A 144 13.34 -2.62 -13.98
C SER A 144 11.97 -2.02 -13.62
N SER A 145 11.56 -0.99 -14.35
CA SER A 145 10.26 -0.34 -14.20
C SER A 145 9.11 -1.35 -14.35
N ILE A 146 9.04 -2.07 -15.47
CA ILE A 146 7.96 -3.06 -15.71
C ILE A 146 8.00 -4.18 -14.66
N MET A 147 9.19 -4.64 -14.27
CA MET A 147 9.34 -5.64 -13.22
C MET A 147 8.81 -5.14 -11.87
N SER A 148 9.07 -3.88 -11.50
CA SER A 148 8.57 -3.31 -10.24
C SER A 148 7.05 -3.16 -10.21
N TYR A 149 6.43 -2.78 -11.33
CA TYR A 149 4.97 -2.75 -11.47
C TYR A 149 4.38 -4.17 -11.45
N SER A 150 5.05 -5.14 -12.07
CA SER A 150 4.65 -6.56 -12.03
C SER A 150 4.75 -7.13 -10.62
N PHE A 151 5.80 -6.80 -9.88
CA PHE A 151 5.99 -7.15 -8.48
C PHE A 151 4.81 -6.65 -7.65
N PHE A 152 4.54 -5.33 -7.70
CA PHE A 152 3.44 -4.72 -6.97
C PHE A 152 2.07 -5.27 -7.40
N GLY A 153 1.87 -5.47 -8.70
CA GLY A 153 0.65 -6.04 -9.27
C GLY A 153 0.40 -7.47 -8.79
N SER A 154 1.44 -8.29 -8.63
CA SER A 154 1.32 -9.68 -8.15
C SER A 154 0.80 -9.76 -6.72
N VAL A 155 1.23 -8.83 -5.86
CA VAL A 155 0.74 -8.68 -4.49
C VAL A 155 -0.74 -8.27 -4.48
N CYS A 156 -1.13 -7.32 -5.34
CA CYS A 156 -2.54 -6.95 -5.52
C CYS A 156 -3.37 -8.13 -6.06
N ALA A 157 -2.83 -8.93 -6.98
CA ALA A 157 -3.49 -10.12 -7.50
C ALA A 157 -3.68 -11.18 -6.39
N ALA A 158 -2.71 -11.35 -5.50
CA ALA A 158 -2.85 -12.21 -4.33
C ALA A 158 -3.91 -11.71 -3.35
N ALA A 159 -4.08 -10.39 -3.20
CA ALA A 159 -5.20 -9.83 -2.41
C ALA A 159 -6.56 -10.21 -3.01
N ILE A 160 -6.69 -10.14 -4.35
CA ILE A 160 -7.90 -10.58 -5.06
C ILE A 160 -8.13 -12.08 -4.86
N TYR A 161 -7.08 -12.88 -5.04
CA TYR A 161 -7.14 -14.33 -4.85
C TYR A 161 -7.62 -14.70 -3.45
N GLU A 162 -7.07 -14.06 -2.42
CA GLU A 162 -7.50 -14.29 -1.03
C GLU A 162 -8.96 -13.90 -0.82
N THR A 163 -9.37 -12.73 -1.30
CA THR A 163 -10.74 -12.23 -1.12
C THR A 163 -11.78 -13.17 -1.75
N ILE A 164 -11.44 -13.82 -2.87
CA ILE A 164 -12.32 -14.76 -3.57
C ILE A 164 -12.28 -16.16 -2.94
N ASN A 165 -11.10 -16.63 -2.52
CA ASN A 165 -10.89 -18.04 -2.15
C ASN A 165 -10.79 -18.29 -0.63
N SER A 166 -10.81 -17.24 0.20
CA SER A 166 -10.70 -17.33 1.67
C SER A 166 -9.47 -18.14 2.15
N SER A 167 -8.35 -18.05 1.44
CA SER A 167 -7.12 -18.80 1.74
C SER A 167 -6.31 -18.12 2.85
N LYS A 168 -6.05 -18.83 3.95
CA LYS A 168 -5.30 -18.29 5.11
C LYS A 168 -3.79 -18.51 5.05
N LYS A 169 -3.27 -19.13 4.00
CA LYS A 169 -1.86 -19.55 3.96
C LYS A 169 -0.98 -18.51 3.29
N LEU A 170 -0.83 -17.37 3.96
CA LEU A 170 -0.04 -16.22 3.49
C LEU A 170 1.39 -16.61 3.06
N ASN A 171 2.07 -17.45 3.86
CA ASN A 171 3.43 -17.89 3.53
C ASN A 171 3.48 -18.70 2.23
N GLU A 172 2.51 -19.60 1.99
CA GLU A 172 2.46 -20.36 0.74
C GLU A 172 2.21 -19.46 -0.48
N ILE A 173 1.40 -18.41 -0.32
CA ILE A 173 1.18 -17.40 -1.36
C ILE A 173 2.48 -16.63 -1.64
N ILE A 174 3.20 -16.19 -0.59
CA ILE A 174 4.49 -15.50 -0.74
C ILE A 174 5.49 -16.40 -1.47
N ASP A 175 5.64 -17.65 -1.02
CA ASP A 175 6.57 -18.62 -1.59
C ASP A 175 6.27 -18.85 -3.07
N THR A 176 4.99 -19.02 -3.41
CA THR A 176 4.54 -19.22 -4.78
C THR A 176 4.79 -17.99 -5.66
N LEU A 177 4.43 -16.80 -5.17
CA LEU A 177 4.66 -15.54 -5.89
C LEU A 177 6.15 -15.28 -6.14
N MET A 178 6.98 -15.44 -5.11
CA MET A 178 8.42 -15.28 -5.23
C MET A 178 9.01 -16.33 -6.16
N GLY A 179 8.53 -17.58 -6.09
CA GLY A 179 8.93 -18.64 -7.01
C GLY A 179 8.67 -18.28 -8.47
N TYR A 180 7.45 -17.83 -8.81
CA TYR A 180 7.12 -17.41 -10.17
C TYR A 180 7.90 -16.19 -10.63
N MET A 181 8.17 -15.27 -9.73
CA MET A 181 8.88 -14.03 -10.07
C MET A 181 10.36 -14.25 -10.32
N LEU A 182 11.00 -15.09 -9.49
CA LEU A 182 12.44 -15.35 -9.60
C LEU A 182 12.75 -16.40 -10.66
N ASN A 183 11.91 -17.44 -10.78
CA ASN A 183 12.20 -18.59 -11.65
C ASN A 183 11.36 -18.59 -12.94
N GLY A 184 10.36 -17.72 -13.05
CA GLY A 184 9.38 -17.78 -14.13
C GLY A 184 8.38 -18.93 -13.95
N ILE A 185 7.57 -19.17 -14.98
CA ILE A 185 6.48 -20.17 -14.99
C ILE A 185 6.69 -21.29 -16.02
N LYS A 186 7.85 -21.30 -16.70
CA LYS A 186 8.17 -22.32 -17.69
C LYS A 186 8.65 -23.58 -16.98
N ALA A 187 8.12 -24.73 -17.39
CA ALA A 187 8.58 -26.05 -16.95
C ALA A 187 9.96 -26.40 -17.50
#